data_AF-A0A965RBZ5-F1
#
_entry.id   AF-A0A965RBZ5-F1
#
_cell.length_a   1.000
_cell.length_b   1.000
_cell.length_c   1.000
_cell.angle_alpha   90.00
_cell.angle_beta   90.00
_cell.angle_gamma   90.00
#
_symmetry.space_group_name_H-M   'P 1'
#
loop_
_entity.id
_entity.type
_entity.pdbx_description
1 polymer ?
#
loop_
_entity_poly.entity_id
_entity_poly.type
_entity_poly.pdbx_seq_one_letter_code
_entity_poly.pdbx_strand_id
1 'polypeptide(L)'
;MNYPACHIADVAVVFFTLISAAISPIIIASAPNSEVMLLLLPMLGAMLASGAGLLLNPEPETRRIVIGRSIIALVFGVAGPQIIGEFWPKFDATTIKPVFLVIGGFLTAGMAYLLSRPIFAQGYARAKAIAKIAA
;
A
#
# COMPACT_ATOMS: atom_id res chain seq x y z
N MET A 1 3.51 5.05 -27.61
CA MET A 1 4.89 4.84 -27.12
C MET A 1 5.21 5.97 -26.14
N ASN A 2 5.37 5.66 -24.85
CA ASN A 2 5.97 6.56 -23.83
C ASN A 2 6.48 5.66 -22.70
N TYR A 3 7.63 5.02 -22.94
CA TYR A 3 8.21 4.00 -22.07
C TYR A 3 9.18 4.51 -20.96
N PRO A 4 9.85 5.68 -21.02
CA PRO A 4 10.86 6.02 -20.01
C PRO A 4 10.27 6.53 -18.68
N ALA A 5 9.20 7.33 -18.72
CA ALA A 5 8.60 7.88 -17.50
C ALA A 5 7.96 6.81 -16.60
N CYS A 6 7.44 5.73 -17.20
CA CYS A 6 6.85 4.62 -16.46
C CYS A 6 7.92 3.78 -15.72
N HIS A 7 9.14 3.70 -16.26
CA HIS A 7 10.26 3.04 -15.58
C HIS A 7 10.82 3.89 -14.45
N ILE A 8 10.91 5.21 -14.62
CA ILE A 8 11.42 6.11 -13.57
C ILE A 8 10.48 6.11 -12.36
N ALA A 9 9.17 6.17 -12.59
CA ALA A 9 8.18 6.12 -11.51
C ALA A 9 8.25 4.79 -10.74
N ASP A 10 8.37 3.66 -11.43
CA ASP A 10 8.55 2.36 -10.79
C ASP A 10 9.84 2.26 -10.00
N VAL A 11 10.95 2.71 -10.58
CA VAL A 11 12.26 2.70 -9.90
C VAL A 11 12.20 3.60 -8.67
N ALA A 12 11.57 4.77 -8.75
CA ALA A 12 11.37 5.65 -7.62
C ALA A 12 10.51 4.97 -6.53
N VAL A 13 9.39 4.35 -6.89
CA VAL A 13 8.52 3.64 -5.94
C VAL A 13 9.29 2.50 -5.27
N VAL A 14 10.00 1.67 -6.03
CA VAL A 14 10.81 0.56 -5.47
C VAL A 14 11.93 1.10 -4.58
N PHE A 15 12.61 2.17 -5.00
CA PHE A 15 13.70 2.79 -4.26
C PHE A 15 13.24 3.41 -2.93
N PHE A 16 12.18 4.22 -2.95
CA PHE A 16 11.58 4.77 -1.73
C PHE A 16 11.01 3.68 -0.83
N THR A 17 10.50 2.60 -1.41
CA THR A 17 10.04 1.43 -0.66
C THR A 17 11.19 0.76 0.07
N LEU A 18 12.30 0.54 -0.63
CA LEU A 18 13.51 -0.07 -0.09
C LEU A 18 14.13 0.80 1.01
N ILE A 19 14.20 2.12 0.78
CA ILE A 19 14.70 3.08 1.76
C ILE A 19 13.82 3.09 3.01
N SER A 20 12.50 3.13 2.85
CA SER A 20 11.57 3.12 3.99
C SER A 20 11.70 1.82 4.78
N ALA A 21 11.85 0.68 4.10
CA ALA A 21 12.10 -0.62 4.74
C ALA A 21 13.45 -0.68 5.46
N ALA A 22 14.49 -0.05 4.92
CA ALA A 22 15.83 -0.02 5.52
C ALA A 22 15.95 0.96 6.71
N ILE A 23 15.25 2.08 6.66
CA ILE A 23 15.28 3.11 7.70
C ILE A 23 14.33 2.76 8.86
N SER A 24 13.24 2.06 8.60
CA SER A 24 12.25 1.71 9.64
C SER A 24 12.85 1.01 10.86
N PRO A 25 13.73 -0.01 10.73
CA PRO A 25 14.39 -0.65 11.88
C PRO A 25 15.24 0.31 12.72
N ILE A 26 15.88 1.31 12.08
CA ILE A 26 16.72 2.30 12.75
C ILE A 26 15.85 3.28 13.56
N ILE A 27 14.71 3.69 13.01
CA ILE A 27 13.71 4.52 13.72
C ILE A 27 13.05 3.74 14.85
N ILE A 28 12.76 2.45 14.64
CA ILE A 28 12.18 1.55 15.65
C ILE A 28 13.14 1.38 16.83
N ALA A 29 14.45 1.28 16.57
CA ALA A 29 15.47 1.13 17.61
C ALA A 29 15.66 2.39 18.46
N SER A 30 15.37 3.58 17.94
CA SER A 30 15.56 4.85 18.65
C SER A 30 14.35 5.30 19.47
N ALA A 31 13.14 4.82 19.15
CA ALA A 31 11.91 5.20 19.87
C ALA A 31 10.90 4.03 19.95
N PRO A 32 11.12 3.05 20.85
CA PRO A 32 10.43 1.76 20.85
C PRO A 32 8.93 1.78 21.20
N ASN A 33 8.34 2.93 21.52
CA ASN A 33 6.91 3.10 21.80
C ASN A 33 6.33 4.38 21.18
N SER A 34 6.93 4.85 20.08
CA SER A 34 6.43 6.06 19.41
C SER A 34 5.13 5.78 18.64
N GLU A 35 4.21 6.74 18.64
CA GLU A 35 3.01 6.73 17.76
C GLU A 35 3.40 6.53 16.29
N VAL A 36 4.59 6.98 15.92
CA VAL A 36 5.22 6.78 14.61
C VAL A 36 5.44 5.29 14.32
N MET A 37 5.82 4.48 15.31
CA MET A 37 5.99 3.02 15.13
C MET A 37 4.66 2.30 14.82
N LEU A 38 3.57 2.77 15.43
CA LEU A 38 2.21 2.25 15.19
C LEU A 38 1.70 2.55 13.78
N LEU A 39 2.29 3.54 13.09
CA LEU A 39 2.04 3.84 11.67
C LEU A 39 3.01 3.10 10.75
N LEU A 40 4.31 3.10 11.09
CA LEU A 40 5.38 2.56 10.24
C LEU A 40 5.30 1.03 10.10
N LEU A 41 4.98 0.30 11.18
CA LEU A 41 4.93 -1.17 11.12
C LEU A 41 3.80 -1.67 10.20
N PRO A 42 2.55 -1.18 10.31
CA PRO A 42 1.52 -1.46 9.31
C PRO A 42 1.90 -1.01 7.91
N MET A 43 2.56 0.14 7.78
CA MET A 43 3.04 0.65 6.49
C MET A 43 3.98 -0.33 5.80
N LEU A 44 4.93 -0.93 6.52
CA LEU A 44 5.81 -1.96 5.97
C LEU A 44 5.03 -3.16 5.43
N GLY A 45 4.07 -3.66 6.20
CA GLY A 45 3.19 -4.74 5.75
C GLY A 45 2.40 -4.37 4.50
N ALA A 46 1.82 -3.17 4.50
CA ALA A 46 1.03 -2.65 3.39
C ALA A 46 1.86 -2.46 2.12
N MET A 47 3.11 -2.01 2.27
CA MET A 47 4.08 -1.87 1.18
C MET A 47 4.44 -3.22 0.57
N LEU A 48 4.67 -4.25 1.40
CA LEU A 48 4.94 -5.60 0.93
C LEU A 48 3.75 -6.18 0.15
N ALA A 49 2.53 -6.01 0.67
CA ALA A 49 1.31 -6.46 -0.02
C ALA A 49 1.10 -5.74 -1.36
N SER A 50 1.30 -4.42 -1.38
CA SER A 50 1.15 -3.58 -2.58
C SER A 50 2.23 -3.89 -3.62
N GLY A 51 3.47 -4.09 -3.19
CA GLY A 51 4.58 -4.52 -4.05
C GLY A 51 4.34 -5.91 -4.64
N ALA A 52 3.87 -6.86 -3.83
CA ALA A 52 3.47 -8.19 -4.31
C ALA A 52 2.33 -8.10 -5.33
N GLY A 53 1.33 -7.26 -5.08
CA GLY A 53 0.22 -7.02 -6.00
C GLY A 53 0.64 -6.45 -7.36
N LEU A 54 1.69 -5.60 -7.37
CA LEU A 54 2.31 -5.08 -8.59
C LEU A 54 3.11 -6.14 -9.35
N LEU A 55 3.93 -6.92 -8.63
CA LEU A 55 4.80 -7.95 -9.23
C LEU A 55 4.02 -9.14 -9.78
N LEU A 56 2.87 -9.47 -9.18
CA LEU A 56 1.99 -10.54 -9.63
C LEU A 56 1.13 -10.15 -10.83
N ASN A 57 1.33 -8.98 -11.44
CA ASN A 57 0.58 -8.57 -12.62
C ASN A 57 1.21 -9.12 -13.93
N PRO A 58 0.59 -10.10 -14.61
CA PRO A 58 1.13 -10.66 -15.86
C PRO A 58 0.96 -9.73 -17.07
N GLU A 59 0.06 -8.74 -17.00
CA GLU A 59 -0.32 -7.92 -18.16
C GLU A 59 0.13 -6.46 -18.01
N PRO A 60 1.14 -5.99 -18.76
CA PRO A 60 1.63 -4.62 -18.64
C PRO A 60 0.61 -3.57 -19.08
N GLU A 61 -0.39 -3.92 -19.90
CA GLU A 61 -1.45 -2.98 -20.32
C GLU A 61 -2.37 -2.54 -19.17
N THR A 62 -2.49 -3.35 -18.11
CA THR A 62 -3.30 -3.04 -16.93
C THR A 62 -2.50 -2.34 -15.82
N ARG A 63 -1.23 -1.99 -16.05
CA ARG A 63 -0.36 -1.35 -15.05
C ARG A 63 -0.98 -0.17 -14.33
N ARG A 64 -1.68 0.71 -15.05
CA ARG A 64 -2.32 1.90 -14.45
C ARG A 64 -3.41 1.53 -13.44
N ILE A 65 -4.18 0.49 -13.73
CA ILE A 65 -5.20 -0.07 -12.85
C ILE A 65 -4.54 -0.71 -11.63
N VAL A 66 -3.48 -1.48 -11.84
CA VAL A 66 -2.73 -2.17 -10.77
C VAL A 66 -2.03 -1.17 -9.85
N ILE A 67 -1.40 -0.13 -10.37
CA ILE A 67 -0.78 0.95 -9.59
C ILE A 67 -1.83 1.67 -8.76
N GLY A 68 -2.97 2.06 -9.36
CA GLY A 68 -4.07 2.69 -8.61
C GLY A 68 -4.59 1.83 -7.46
N ARG A 69 -4.79 0.54 -7.71
CA ARG A 69 -5.19 -0.44 -6.68
C ARG A 69 -4.15 -0.59 -5.59
N SER A 70 -2.86 -0.56 -5.94
CA SER A 70 -1.75 -0.69 -4.99
C SER A 70 -1.62 0.54 -4.10
N ILE A 71 -1.87 1.74 -4.62
CA ILE A 71 -1.89 2.97 -3.82
C ILE A 71 -3.03 2.92 -2.79
N ILE A 72 -4.24 2.52 -3.21
CA ILE A 72 -5.38 2.38 -2.28
C ILE A 72 -5.10 1.29 -1.25
N ALA A 73 -4.57 0.14 -1.67
CA ALA A 73 -4.17 -0.92 -0.76
C ALA A 73 -3.18 -0.44 0.30
N LEU A 74 -2.22 0.41 -0.08
CA LEU A 74 -1.23 0.97 0.83
C LEU A 74 -1.88 1.88 1.87
N VAL A 75 -2.78 2.77 1.45
CA VAL A 75 -3.52 3.67 2.36
C VAL A 75 -4.37 2.87 3.36
N PHE A 76 -5.15 1.90 2.87
CA PHE A 76 -5.99 1.07 3.74
C PHE A 76 -5.17 0.09 4.59
N GLY A 77 -3.98 -0.31 4.14
CA GLY A 77 -3.06 -1.13 4.93
C GLY A 77 -2.44 -0.39 6.10
N VAL A 78 -2.17 0.91 5.95
CA VAL A 78 -1.69 1.77 7.04
C VAL A 78 -2.82 2.12 8.00
N ALA A 79 -3.94 2.61 7.46
CA ALA A 79 -5.04 3.12 8.27
C ALA A 79 -5.91 2.00 8.88
N GLY A 80 -6.06 0.87 8.20
CA GLY A 80 -6.96 -0.22 8.59
C GLY A 80 -6.70 -0.76 10.00
N PRO A 81 -5.46 -1.15 10.34
CA PRO A 81 -5.14 -1.63 11.69
C PRO A 81 -5.41 -0.59 12.79
N GLN A 82 -5.27 0.71 12.48
CA GLN A 82 -5.56 1.79 13.44
C GLN A 82 -7.05 1.98 13.67
N ILE A 83 -7.82 2.00 12.58
CA ILE A 83 -9.28 2.07 12.63
C ILE A 83 -9.83 0.89 13.44
N ILE A 84 -9.31 -0.33 13.19
CA ILE A 84 -9.72 -1.53 13.94
C ILE A 84 -9.37 -1.38 15.43
N GLY A 85 -8.21 -0.84 15.76
CA GLY A 85 -7.79 -0.58 17.15
C GLY A 85 -8.71 0.42 17.87
N GLU A 86 -9.22 1.42 17.17
CA GLU A 86 -10.12 2.42 17.74
C GLU A 86 -11.50 1.84 18.09
N PHE A 87 -11.99 0.88 17.29
CA PHE A 87 -13.25 0.16 17.57
C PHE A 87 -13.09 -1.04 18.51
N TRP A 88 -11.86 -1.49 18.77
CA TRP A 88 -11.59 -2.64 19.62
C TRP A 88 -10.76 -2.24 20.86
N PRO A 89 -11.39 -1.86 21.98
CA PRO A 89 -10.71 -1.31 23.16
C PRO A 89 -9.79 -2.29 23.92
N LYS A 90 -9.76 -3.57 23.52
CA LYS A 90 -8.79 -4.57 24.00
C LYS A 90 -7.51 -4.63 23.16
N PHE A 91 -7.46 -3.88 22.07
CA PHE A 91 -6.33 -3.84 21.15
C PHE A 91 -5.37 -2.75 21.61
N ASP A 92 -4.51 -3.08 22.57
CA ASP A 92 -3.42 -2.20 22.94
C ASP A 92 -2.24 -2.44 22.00
N ALA A 93 -2.11 -1.56 21.00
CA ALA A 93 -1.07 -1.66 19.99
C ALA A 93 0.36 -1.49 20.56
N THR A 94 0.51 -0.97 21.79
CA THR A 94 1.81 -0.80 22.44
C THR A 94 2.32 -2.08 23.11
N THR A 95 1.42 -2.99 23.49
CA THR A 95 1.78 -4.30 24.05
C THR A 95 1.85 -5.43 23.01
N ILE A 96 1.36 -5.17 21.79
CA ILE A 96 1.38 -6.14 20.69
C ILE A 96 2.78 -6.23 20.08
N LYS A 97 3.26 -7.45 19.85
CA LYS A 97 4.58 -7.66 19.21
C LYS A 97 4.61 -6.97 17.83
N PRO A 98 5.71 -6.28 17.47
CA PRO A 98 5.83 -5.54 16.21
C PRO A 98 5.45 -6.33 14.95
N VAL A 99 5.74 -7.63 14.95
CA VAL A 99 5.41 -8.56 13.86
C VAL A 99 3.91 -8.58 13.54
N PHE A 100 3.04 -8.51 14.54
CA PHE A 100 1.59 -8.54 14.30
C PHE A 100 1.06 -7.27 13.66
N LEU A 101 1.71 -6.12 13.90
CA LEU A 101 1.37 -4.86 13.24
C LEU A 101 1.74 -4.90 11.75
N VAL A 102 2.91 -5.50 11.42
CA VAL A 102 3.31 -5.75 10.02
C VAL A 102 2.32 -6.70 9.33
N ILE A 103 1.97 -7.82 9.98
CA ILE A 103 0.99 -8.77 9.42
C ILE A 103 -0.38 -8.09 9.25
N GLY A 104 -0.81 -7.30 10.23
CA GLY A 104 -2.07 -6.54 10.17
C GLY A 104 -2.12 -5.61 8.97
N GLY A 105 -1.05 -4.85 8.73
CA GLY A 105 -0.93 -3.97 7.57
C GLY A 105 -0.90 -4.74 6.23
N PHE A 106 -0.22 -5.88 6.19
CA PHE A 106 -0.17 -6.74 5.00
C PHE A 106 -1.56 -7.31 4.65
N LEU A 107 -2.28 -7.84 5.63
CA LEU A 107 -3.60 -8.45 5.42
C LEU A 107 -4.65 -7.41 5.03
N THR A 108 -4.68 -6.28 5.72
CA THR A 108 -5.63 -5.18 5.42
C THR A 108 -5.36 -4.57 4.05
N ALA A 109 -4.09 -4.35 3.68
CA ALA A 109 -3.72 -3.93 2.32
C ALA A 109 -4.10 -4.97 1.27
N GLY A 110 -3.81 -6.26 1.51
CA GLY A 110 -4.16 -7.34 0.59
C GLY A 110 -5.66 -7.42 0.34
N MET A 111 -6.48 -7.30 1.39
CA MET A 111 -7.93 -7.24 1.26
C MET A 111 -8.40 -6.02 0.47
N ALA A 112 -7.89 -4.82 0.80
CA ALA A 112 -8.22 -3.60 0.07
C ALA A 112 -7.81 -3.68 -1.42
N TYR A 113 -6.66 -4.31 -1.70
CA TYR A 113 -6.19 -4.56 -3.06
C TYR A 113 -7.15 -5.46 -3.84
N LEU A 114 -7.62 -6.56 -3.24
CA LEU A 114 -8.58 -7.48 -3.87
C LEU A 114 -9.95 -6.81 -4.09
N LEU A 115 -10.46 -6.11 -3.07
CA LEU A 115 -11.78 -5.47 -3.11
C LEU A 115 -11.84 -4.25 -4.04
N SER A 116 -10.71 -3.58 -4.28
CA SER A 116 -10.66 -2.41 -5.17
C SER A 116 -10.69 -2.76 -6.66
N ARG A 117 -10.53 -4.05 -7.04
CA ARG A 117 -10.54 -4.51 -8.44
C ARG A 117 -11.72 -3.99 -9.28
N PRO A 118 -12.99 -4.17 -8.88
CA PRO A 118 -14.13 -3.71 -9.67
C PRO A 118 -14.18 -2.17 -9.80
N ILE A 119 -13.80 -1.45 -8.75
CA ILE A 119 -13.85 0.02 -8.70
C ILE A 119 -12.89 0.61 -9.73
N PHE A 120 -11.64 0.15 -9.76
CA PHE A 120 -10.65 0.67 -10.70
C PHE A 120 -10.90 0.24 -12.14
N ALA A 121 -11.43 -0.97 -12.37
CA ALA A 121 -11.80 -1.41 -13.72
C ALA A 121 -12.90 -0.50 -14.31
N GLN A 122 -13.95 -0.22 -13.54
CA GLN A 122 -15.04 0.66 -13.97
C GLN A 122 -14.61 2.13 -14.06
N GLY A 123 -13.83 2.62 -13.09
CA GLY A 123 -13.31 3.98 -13.07
C GLY A 123 -12.41 4.26 -14.27
N TYR A 124 -11.51 3.34 -14.62
CA TYR A 124 -10.64 3.49 -15.78
C TYR A 124 -11.41 3.45 -17.10
N ALA A 125 -12.42 2.57 -17.22
CA ALA A 125 -13.31 2.53 -18.39
C ALA A 125 -14.04 3.86 -18.59
N ARG A 126 -14.58 4.45 -17.52
CA ARG A 126 -15.23 5.78 -17.56
C ARG A 126 -14.25 6.89 -17.92
N ALA A 127 -13.06 6.91 -17.31
CA ALA A 127 -12.04 7.91 -17.62
C ALA A 127 -11.61 7.86 -19.09
N LYS A 128 -11.46 6.64 -19.66
CA LYS A 128 -11.15 6.45 -21.08
C LYS A 128 -12.27 6.95 -22.00
N ALA A 129 -13.53 6.75 -21.62
CA ALA A 129 -14.68 7.25 -22.38
C ALA A 129 -14.71 8.79 -22.41
N ILE A 130 -14.47 9.44 -21.26
CA ILE A 130 -14.39 10.91 -21.18
C ILE A 130 -13.24 11.46 -22.02
N ALA A 131 -12.05 10.83 -21.93
CA ALA A 131 -10.89 11.25 -22.71
C ALA A 131 -11.12 11.17 -24.23
N LYS A 132 -11.98 10.24 -24.69
CA LYS A 132 -12.34 10.10 -26.11
C LYS A 132 -13.36 11.15 -26.58
N ILE A 133 -14.12 11.74 -25.66
CA ILE A 133 -15.08 12.82 -25.95
C ILE A 133 -14.37 14.18 -26.00
N ALA A 134 -13.30 14.33 -25.21
CA ALA A 134 -12.51 15.55 -25.12
C ALA A 134 -11.39 15.68 -26.18
N ALA A 135 -11.24 14.68 -27.07
CA ALA A 135 -10.22 14.62 -28.13
C ALA A 135 -10.91 14.67 -29.51
#